data_AF-A0A2D5X7G8-F1
#
_entry.id   AF-A0A2D5X7G8-F1
#
_cell.length_a   1.000
_cell.length_b   1.000
_cell.length_c   1.000
_cell.angle_alpha   90.00
_cell.angle_beta   90.00
_cell.angle_gamma   90.00
#
_symmetry.space_group_name_H-M   'P 1'
#
loop_
_entity.id
_entity.type
_entity.pdbx_description
1 polymer ?
#
loop_
_entity_poly.entity_id
_entity_poly.type
_entity_poly.pdbx_seq_one_letter_code
_entity_poly.pdbx_strand_id
1 'polypeptide(L)' 'MDTLDVFKLAKQVNEESLSGSISEELLLKQNVLYGASETIGRFTRLKSNGEFAEGCFQDGKFIVEKTLSSPSIQ' A
#
# COMPACT_ATOMS: atom_id res chain seq x y z
N MET A 1 -27.19 3.85 -19.38
CA MET A 1 -25.79 4.07 -19.00
C MET A 1 -25.82 4.77 -17.67
N ASP A 2 -25.46 4.08 -16.59
CA ASP A 2 -25.30 4.73 -15.30
C ASP A 2 -24.06 5.62 -15.38
N THR A 3 -24.28 6.92 -15.38
CA THR A 3 -23.19 7.90 -15.29
C THR A 3 -22.53 7.78 -13.92
N LEU A 4 -21.24 7.45 -13.93
CA LEU A 4 -20.43 7.39 -12.72
C LEU A 4 -20.37 8.79 -12.08
N ASP A 5 -20.90 8.92 -10.86
CA ASP A 5 -20.68 10.10 -10.04
C ASP A 5 -19.27 10.06 -9.45
N VAL A 6 -18.36 10.75 -10.14
CA VAL A 6 -16.94 10.81 -9.76
C VAL A 6 -16.74 11.49 -8.41
N PHE A 7 -17.61 12.42 -8.02
CA PHE A 7 -17.51 13.11 -6.73
C PHE A 7 -17.86 12.17 -5.58
N LYS A 8 -18.96 11.41 -5.74
CA LYS A 8 -19.36 10.39 -4.78
C LYS A 8 -18.30 9.30 -4.65
N LEU A 9 -17.74 8.84 -5.78
CA LEU A 9 -16.68 7.85 -5.79
C LEU A 9 -15.42 8.36 -5.07
N ALA A 10 -14.97 9.59 -5.37
CA ALA A 10 -13.80 10.17 -4.72
C ALA A 10 -13.98 10.28 -3.20
N LYS A 11 -15.18 10.66 -2.75
CA LYS A 11 -15.52 10.71 -1.32
C LYS A 11 -15.42 9.33 -0.68
N GLN A 12 -16.02 8.32 -1.31
CA GLN A 12 -15.98 6.94 -0.81
C GLN A 12 -14.54 6.40 -0.72
N VAL A 13 -13.74 6.56 -1.79
CA VAL A 13 -12.34 6.15 -1.81
C VAL A 13 -11.55 6.82 -0.69
N ASN A 14 -11.79 8.11 -0.44
CA ASN A 14 -11.12 8.82 0.65
C ASN A 14 -11.51 8.27 2.03
N GLU A 15 -12.80 8.05 2.29
CA GLU A 15 -13.30 7.49 3.55
C GLU A 15 -12.74 6.08 3.80
N GLU A 16 -12.74 5.20 2.80
CA GLU A 16 -12.25 3.83 2.91
C GLU A 16 -10.71 3.74 2.93
N SER A 17 -10.01 4.72 2.36
CA SER A 17 -8.55 4.84 2.50
C SER A 17 -8.17 5.21 3.92
N LEU A 18 -8.92 6.12 4.55
CA LEU A 18 -8.70 6.55 5.94
C LEU A 18 -9.00 5.45 6.95
N SER A 19 -10.00 4.61 6.71
CA SER A 19 -10.30 3.45 7.55
C SER A 19 -9.29 2.29 7.38
N GLY A 20 -8.47 2.32 6.33
CA GLY A 20 -7.58 1.23 5.95
C GLY A 20 -8.27 0.07 5.22
N SER A 21 -9.60 0.13 5.04
CA SER A 21 -10.39 -0.95 4.43
C SER A 21 -9.97 -1.24 2.98
N ILE A 22 -9.60 -0.21 2.21
CA ILE A 22 -9.04 -0.40 0.86
C ILE A 22 -7.72 -1.17 0.90
N SER A 23 -6.82 -0.81 1.83
CA SER A 23 -5.53 -1.49 1.98
C SER A 23 -5.72 -2.96 2.33
N GLU A 24 -6.62 -3.25 3.27
CA GLU A 24 -7.00 -4.62 3.64
C GLU A 24 -7.53 -5.42 2.45
N GLU A 25 -8.49 -4.86 1.70
CA GLU A 25 -9.08 -5.54 0.54
C GLU A 25 -8.03 -5.81 -0.55
N LEU A 26 -7.17 -4.84 -0.83
CA LEU A 26 -6.10 -4.99 -1.82
C LEU A 26 -5.11 -6.09 -1.41
N LEU A 27 -4.74 -6.15 -0.13
CA LEU A 27 -3.86 -7.20 0.41
C LEU A 27 -4.54 -8.57 0.37
N LEU A 28 -5.84 -8.67 0.70
CA LEU A 28 -6.61 -9.91 0.58
C LEU A 28 -6.63 -10.45 -0.86
N LYS A 29 -6.66 -9.54 -1.84
CA LYS A 29 -6.53 -9.85 -3.27
C LYS A 29 -5.09 -10.15 -3.72
N GLN A 30 -4.16 -10.33 -2.79
CA GLN A 30 -2.74 -10.59 -3.03
C GLN A 30 -2.01 -9.48 -3.80
N ASN A 31 -2.51 -8.24 -3.74
CA ASN A 31 -1.75 -7.10 -4.24
C ASN A 31 -0.58 -6.78 -3.31
N VAL A 32 0.39 -6.05 -3.86
CA VAL A 32 1.52 -5.48 -3.13
C VAL A 32 1.31 -3.99 -3.02
N LEU A 33 1.32 -3.48 -1.79
CA LEU A 33 1.18 -2.05 -1.54
C LEU A 33 2.56 -1.41 -1.44
N TYR A 34 2.70 -0.25 -2.05
CA TYR A 34 3.91 0.58 -2.00
C TYR A 34 3.59 1.93 -1.39
N GLY A 35 4.51 2.44 -0.57
CA GLY A 35 4.38 3.73 0.09
C GLY A 35 5.68 4.52 0.03
N ALA A 36 5.58 5.79 0.42
CA ALA A 36 6.77 6.61 0.64
C ALA A 36 7.60 6.02 1.81
N SER A 37 8.91 6.13 1.70
CA SER A 37 9.84 5.94 2.82
C SER A 37 10.35 7.32 3.27
N GLU A 38 10.75 7.43 4.53
CA GLU A 38 11.48 8.58 5.05
C GLU A 38 12.89 8.70 4.41
N THR A 39 13.43 7.60 3.91
CA THR A 39 14.73 7.56 3.25
C THR A 39 14.58 7.97 1.78
N ILE A 40 15.33 8.99 1.37
CA ILE A 40 15.34 9.49 -0.01
C ILE A 40 15.69 8.37 -0.98
N GLY A 41 14.88 8.22 -2.04
CA GLY A 41 15.08 7.21 -3.08
C GLY A 41 14.64 5.81 -2.68
N ARG A 42 13.98 5.66 -1.52
CA ARG A 42 13.42 4.38 -1.05
C ARG A 42 11.90 4.43 -1.03
N PHE A 43 11.32 3.24 -1.00
CA PHE A 43 9.89 3.02 -0.85
C PHE A 43 9.66 1.91 0.15
N THR A 44 8.54 1.99 0.87
CA THR A 44 8.05 0.91 1.69
C THR A 44 7.20 -0.05 0.85
N ARG A 45 7.21 -1.32 1.21
CA ARG A 45 6.44 -2.39 0.57
C ARG A 45 5.75 -3.22 1.64
N LEU A 46 4.43 -3.39 1.51
CA LEU A 46 3.64 -4.29 2.32
C LEU A 46 3.03 -5.40 1.45
N LYS A 47 3.21 -6.65 1.86
CA LYS A 47 2.60 -7.82 1.22
C LYS A 47 1.49 -8.40 2.09
N SER A 48 0.62 -9.19 1.45
CA SER A 48 -0.51 -9.88 2.10
C SER A 48 -0.12 -10.83 3.23
N ASN A 49 1.11 -11.36 3.20
CA ASN A 49 1.66 -12.20 4.26
C ASN A 49 2.19 -11.42 5.48
N GLY A 50 1.96 -10.11 5.53
CA GLY A 50 2.44 -9.23 6.60
C GLY A 50 3.92 -8.83 6.48
N GLU A 51 4.65 -9.29 5.46
CA GLU A 51 6.01 -8.84 5.23
C GLU A 51 6.01 -7.36 4.87
N PHE A 52 6.69 -6.58 5.72
CA PHE A 52 6.92 -5.17 5.53
C PHE A 52 8.42 -4.94 5.26
N ALA A 53 8.74 -4.19 4.23
CA ALA A 53 10.12 -3.98 3.80
C ALA A 53 10.32 -2.59 3.20
N GLU A 54 11.56 -2.15 3.20
CA GLU A 54 12.04 -0.96 2.51
C GLU A 54 13.05 -1.36 1.42
N GLY A 55 13.00 -0.64 0.31
CA GLY A 55 13.83 -0.93 -0.85
C GLY A 55 13.70 0.13 -1.94
N CYS A 56 14.24 -0.17 -3.11
CA CYS A 56 14.12 0.71 -4.28
C CYS A 56 13.75 -0.09 -5.54
N PHE A 57 13.31 0.62 -6.57
CA PHE A 57 13.07 0.03 -7.88
C PHE A 57 14.35 0.08 -8.73
N GLN A 58 14.77 -1.08 -9.23
CA GLN A 58 15.87 -1.23 -10.18
C GLN A 58 15.35 -2.08 -11.35
N ASP A 59 15.47 -1.57 -12.58
CA ASP A 59 14.99 -2.24 -13.80
C ASP A 59 13.54 -2.74 -13.71
N GLY A 60 12.66 -1.93 -13.12
CA GLY A 60 11.24 -2.27 -12.92
C GLY A 60 10.96 -3.32 -11.83
N LYS A 61 11.99 -3.79 -11.12
CA LYS A 61 11.86 -4.74 -10.01
C LYS A 61 12.11 -4.04 -8.69
N PHE A 62 11.31 -4.40 -7.68
CA PHE A 62 11.53 -3.92 -6.33
C PHE A 62 12.58 -4.77 -5.61
N ILE A 63 13.71 -4.16 -5.26
CA ILE A 63 14.81 -4.80 -4.54
C ILE A 63 14.67 -4.46 -3.06
N VAL A 64 14.48 -5.49 -2.23
CA VAL A 64 14.42 -5.34 -0.77
C VAL A 64 15.83 -5.11 -0.24
N GLU A 65 15.99 -4.10 0.60
CA GLU A 65 17.26 -3.79 1.27
C GLU A 65 17.15 -3.91 2.78
N LYS A 66 15.95 -3.65 3.34
CA LYS A 66 15.70 -3.76 4.77
C LYS A 66 14.31 -4.35 5.00
N THR A 67 14.24 -5.48 5.71
CA THR A 67 12.97 -5.95 6.25
C THR A 67 12.65 -5.12 7.49
N LEU A 68 11.46 -4.53 7.51
CA LEU A 68 10.95 -3.80 8.66
C LEU A 68 10.16 -4.80 9.50
N SER A 69 10.55 -4.98 10.76
CA SER A 69 9.70 -5.71 11.70
C SER A 69 8.35 -5.00 11.76
N SER A 70 7.28 -5.72 11.45
CA SER A 70 5.91 -5.21 11.54
C SER A 70 5.74 -4.55 12.91
N PRO A 71 5.04 -3.41 13.03
CA PRO A 71 4.71 -2.87 14.34
C PRO A 71 3.98 -3.97 15.10
N SER A 72 4.53 -4.38 16.24
CA SER A 72 3.83 -5.20 17.21
C SER A 72 2.54 -4.48 17.52
N ILE A 73 1.41 -4.98 17.03
CA ILE A 73 0.10 -4.51 17.47
C ILE A 73 0.05 -4.91 18.95
N GLN A 74 0.22 -3.92 19.83
CA GLN A 74 0.11 -4.06 21.28
C GLN A 74 -1.31 -3.71 21.71
#